data_AF-A0A651FFX8-F1
#
_entry.id   AF-A0A651FFX8-F1
#
_cell.length_a   1.000
_cell.length_b   1.000
_cell.length_c   1.000
_cell.angle_alpha   90.00
_cell.angle_beta   90.00
_cell.angle_gamma   90.00
#
_symmetry.space_group_name_H-M   'P 1'
#
loop_
_entity.id
_entity.type
_entity.pdbx_description
1 polymer ?
#
loop_
_entity_poly.entity_id
_entity_poly.type
_entity_poly.pdbx_seq_one_letter_code
_entity_poly.pdbx_strand_id
1 'polypeptide(L)'
;MRGELYPVERGVSRRTFLAGMFGAGAAMALPTGLMRRAFAGADDTVTVSIMHTTDLHGRVLGDTVRGFGEGVGGMARCAAQIRRWRRENPNSILLDLGDLYQGTDVGWRTDGRIMIDCLNAMDYDAWSLGNHEFDWGLEPVQEALVHSRAPAIGTNILLQGKRPEDFDDADHPLSRVLPWKVLTVGGMRIGLLGFTTPGMPYWFPESFYEGMEFVDCADPARRGEAALRAMGIDALVLFGHMGLRPDGDNQSNQVRSIIGACPTAAAYIGAHSHRLHEADRIGDVIYTQANFWGSHMGRLDLTFDRNSRRLVSRNTQMAYMGPEAPMDPVIMDLCRDRLDASAEALAQPIGTLARTLSVRTAPGSPSEVERLIATAIISGLAQRGQRVDGVIHGVFNRREDFEKGRKTVADLWPVIPFENFTITAELLPRQIAAILEECYALSERNLMGMSAAARRDADRWRVERILHADGTPADPSRRYTIAFNTWDAQSGGGRLMRMREILQEADSRNTLHKVQTRQALIEYFMREETVEPSRFVRAGSVLPGTVLV
;
A
#
# COMPACT_ATOMS: atom_id res chain seq x y z
N MET A 1 4.68 -1.61 41.90
CA MET A 1 5.61 -1.98 43.00
C MET A 1 6.98 -2.21 42.39
N ARG A 2 8.04 -1.55 42.89
CA ARG A 2 9.47 -1.64 42.50
C ARG A 2 9.79 -1.38 40.99
N GLY A 3 10.50 -0.33 40.59
CA GLY A 3 10.88 0.90 41.31
C GLY A 3 12.34 1.03 41.71
N GLU A 4 13.21 1.36 40.74
CA GLU A 4 14.63 1.78 40.84
C GLU A 4 14.88 2.69 39.59
N LEU A 5 15.39 3.93 39.57
CA LEU A 5 15.99 4.88 40.54
C LEU A 5 17.38 4.44 41.03
N TYR A 6 18.49 5.22 40.98
CA TYR A 6 18.83 6.65 40.74
C TYR A 6 20.28 6.71 40.11
N PRO A 7 21.06 7.82 39.99
CA PRO A 7 20.81 9.27 40.20
C PRO A 7 21.25 10.21 39.04
N VAL A 8 20.87 11.48 39.17
CA VAL A 8 21.53 12.67 38.58
C VAL A 8 22.47 13.26 39.63
N GLU A 9 23.62 13.89 39.27
CA GLU A 9 24.13 15.10 39.97
C GLU A 9 25.37 15.77 39.32
N ARG A 10 25.32 17.13 39.25
CA ARG A 10 26.41 18.16 39.38
C ARG A 10 27.67 18.05 38.48
N GLY A 11 28.34 19.13 38.07
CA GLY A 11 28.18 20.57 38.30
C GLY A 11 29.51 21.30 38.00
N VAL A 12 29.50 22.39 37.23
CA VAL A 12 30.73 23.07 36.73
C VAL A 12 31.38 23.97 37.80
N SER A 13 32.72 24.06 37.78
CA SER A 13 33.52 25.00 38.58
C SER A 13 34.44 25.87 37.70
N ARG A 14 34.44 27.19 37.92
CA ARG A 14 35.10 28.22 37.10
C ARG A 14 36.51 28.57 37.61
N ARG A 15 37.52 27.69 37.51
CA ARG A 15 38.85 28.02 38.09
C ARG A 15 40.13 27.51 37.42
N THR A 16 40.14 27.38 36.09
CA THR A 16 41.38 27.10 35.33
C THR A 16 41.47 27.94 34.04
N PHE A 17 41.46 29.26 34.21
CA PHE A 17 41.68 30.24 33.15
C PHE A 17 42.92 31.08 33.50
N LEU A 18 43.85 31.23 32.54
CA LEU A 18 45.09 32.04 32.58
C LEU A 18 46.26 31.55 33.47
N ALA A 19 47.16 30.76 32.86
CA ALA A 19 48.62 30.82 33.05
C ALA A 19 49.29 30.07 31.88
N GLY A 20 50.27 30.60 31.13
CA GLY A 20 50.77 31.97 31.04
C GLY A 20 51.73 32.08 29.84
N MET A 21 51.70 33.19 29.09
CA MET A 21 52.72 33.49 28.08
C MET A 21 53.96 34.09 28.74
N PHE A 22 55.16 33.64 28.36
CA PHE A 22 56.22 34.42 27.71
C PHE A 22 57.58 33.70 27.82
N GLY A 23 58.32 33.62 26.71
CA GLY A 23 59.66 33.03 26.65
C GLY A 23 60.14 32.91 25.21
N ALA A 24 60.75 33.98 24.68
CA ALA A 24 61.26 34.03 23.30
C ALA A 24 62.73 33.57 23.23
N GLY A 25 63.14 32.90 22.15
CA GLY A 25 64.56 32.61 21.94
C GLY A 25 64.89 31.73 20.73
N ALA A 26 65.55 32.34 19.74
CA ALA A 26 66.41 31.75 18.71
C ALA A 26 65.80 30.86 17.59
N ALA A 27 66.16 31.19 16.35
CA ALA A 27 65.79 30.49 15.14
C ALA A 27 66.66 29.25 14.88
N MET A 28 66.07 28.25 14.22
CA MET A 28 66.77 27.47 13.21
C MET A 28 66.00 27.54 11.89
N ALA A 29 66.70 27.93 10.82
CA ALA A 29 66.16 27.89 9.47
C ALA A 29 66.11 26.43 9.00
N LEU A 30 64.89 25.92 8.78
CA LEU A 30 64.66 24.68 8.03
C LEU A 30 64.13 25.03 6.63
N PRO A 31 64.52 24.31 5.58
CA PRO A 31 64.27 24.72 4.21
C PRO A 31 62.76 24.71 3.89
N THR A 32 62.25 25.85 3.44
CA THR A 32 60.85 26.12 3.08
C THR A 32 60.34 25.35 1.85
N GLY A 33 61.10 24.36 1.36
CA GLY A 33 60.78 23.56 0.18
C GLY A 33 60.00 22.25 0.44
N LEU A 34 59.89 21.78 1.70
CA LEU A 34 59.34 20.45 2.00
C LEU A 34 58.09 20.39 2.90
N MET A 35 57.46 21.53 3.19
CA MET A 35 56.17 21.59 3.94
C MET A 35 54.97 21.97 3.06
N ARG A 36 54.94 21.48 1.81
CA ARG A 36 53.81 21.67 0.88
C ARG A 36 53.20 20.36 0.36
N ARG A 37 53.31 19.27 1.13
CA ARG A 37 52.74 17.94 0.83
C ARG A 37 52.19 17.20 2.07
N ALA A 38 51.54 17.92 2.99
CA ALA A 38 50.87 17.34 4.17
C ALA A 38 49.42 17.82 4.37
N PHE A 39 48.80 18.39 3.33
CA PHE A 39 47.36 18.67 3.24
C PHE A 39 46.84 18.31 1.84
N ALA A 40 47.11 17.06 1.42
CA ALA A 40 46.46 16.43 0.27
C ALA A 40 45.58 15.30 0.82
N GLY A 41 44.28 15.31 0.48
CA GLY A 41 43.33 14.30 0.95
C GLY A 41 42.45 14.72 2.14
N ALA A 42 41.84 15.90 2.08
CA ALA A 42 40.42 15.92 2.43
C ALA A 42 39.72 15.38 1.17
N ASP A 43 39.07 14.23 1.26
CA ASP A 43 38.45 13.59 0.08
C ASP A 43 37.40 14.52 -0.52
N ASP A 44 37.67 15.02 -1.74
CA ASP A 44 36.81 15.96 -2.44
C ASP A 44 35.54 15.23 -2.89
N THR A 45 34.52 15.30 -2.05
CA THR A 45 33.36 14.43 -2.09
C THR A 45 32.08 15.21 -2.41
N VAL A 46 31.08 14.47 -2.88
CA VAL A 46 29.71 14.94 -3.06
C VAL A 46 28.73 13.90 -2.60
N THR A 47 27.77 14.29 -1.78
CA THR A 47 26.66 13.43 -1.37
C THR A 47 25.42 13.79 -2.16
N VAL A 48 24.81 12.79 -2.81
CA VAL A 48 23.48 12.88 -3.40
C VAL A 48 22.50 12.21 -2.45
N SER A 49 21.49 12.95 -1.98
CA SER A 49 20.49 12.50 -1.01
C SER A 49 19.21 12.08 -1.71
N ILE A 50 18.88 10.78 -1.67
CA ILE A 50 17.66 10.23 -2.26
C ILE A 50 16.63 10.10 -1.15
N MET A 51 15.70 11.05 -1.13
CA MET A 51 14.58 11.11 -0.19
C MET A 51 13.40 10.31 -0.74
N HIS A 52 12.66 9.62 0.12
CA HIS A 52 11.52 8.83 -0.34
C HIS A 52 10.35 8.73 0.65
N THR A 53 9.15 8.64 0.07
CA THR A 53 7.88 8.27 0.70
C THR A 53 7.33 7.01 0.04
N THR A 54 6.41 6.33 0.72
CA THR A 54 5.83 5.05 0.28
C THR A 54 4.49 4.83 0.96
N ASP A 55 3.57 4.14 0.28
CA ASP A 55 2.32 3.64 0.84
C ASP A 55 1.54 4.75 1.57
N LEU A 56 1.44 5.94 0.95
CA LEU A 56 0.83 7.13 1.58
C LEU A 56 -0.69 7.01 1.73
N HIS A 57 -1.35 6.22 0.90
CA HIS A 57 -2.77 5.83 1.03
C HIS A 57 -3.74 7.00 1.29
N GLY A 58 -3.57 8.12 0.59
CA GLY A 58 -4.40 9.31 0.73
C GLY A 58 -4.22 10.08 2.05
N ARG A 59 -3.22 9.75 2.89
CA ARG A 59 -2.96 10.49 4.14
C ARG A 59 -2.24 11.81 3.85
N VAL A 60 -3.00 12.91 3.78
CA VAL A 60 -2.44 14.26 3.89
C VAL A 60 -2.11 14.58 5.35
N LEU A 61 -3.00 14.23 6.26
CA LEU A 61 -2.87 14.41 7.71
C LEU A 61 -2.42 13.11 8.40
N GLY A 62 -1.97 13.22 9.65
CA GLY A 62 -1.61 12.07 10.48
C GLY A 62 -2.81 11.26 10.94
N ASP A 63 -2.59 9.97 11.17
CA ASP A 63 -3.60 8.94 11.44
C ASP A 63 -3.21 8.12 12.69
N THR A 64 -4.06 7.19 13.12
CA THR A 64 -3.75 6.23 14.19
C THR A 64 -2.97 5.04 13.64
N VAL A 65 -1.64 5.13 13.73
CA VAL A 65 -0.73 4.12 13.18
C VAL A 65 -0.43 3.05 14.23
N ARG A 66 -0.78 1.80 13.94
CA ARG A 66 -0.58 0.66 14.84
C ARG A 66 0.91 0.53 15.23
N GLY A 67 1.18 0.60 16.53
CA GLY A 67 2.52 0.47 17.10
C GLY A 67 3.26 1.80 17.29
N PHE A 68 2.69 2.92 16.82
CA PHE A 68 3.30 4.25 16.89
C PHE A 68 2.40 5.28 17.59
N GLY A 69 1.07 5.14 17.52
CA GLY A 69 0.11 5.97 18.25
C GLY A 69 -0.82 6.77 17.34
N GLU A 70 -1.53 7.73 17.93
CA GLU A 70 -2.47 8.62 17.25
C GLU A 70 -1.76 9.85 16.64
N GLY A 71 -2.28 10.40 15.54
CA GLY A 71 -1.80 11.64 14.93
C GLY A 71 -0.46 11.54 14.20
N VAL A 72 -0.03 10.31 13.86
CA VAL A 72 1.27 9.97 13.28
C VAL A 72 1.22 10.06 11.75
N GLY A 73 2.26 10.63 11.14
CA GLY A 73 2.46 10.64 9.69
C GLY A 73 1.66 11.70 8.93
N GLY A 74 1.30 11.37 7.69
CA GLY A 74 0.68 12.27 6.73
C GLY A 74 1.65 13.09 5.89
N MET A 75 1.32 13.26 4.61
CA MET A 75 2.10 13.98 3.61
C MET A 75 2.47 15.41 4.05
N ALA A 76 1.63 16.08 4.84
CA ALA A 76 1.95 17.41 5.37
C ALA A 76 3.19 17.40 6.29
N ARG A 77 3.40 16.35 7.09
CA ARG A 77 4.62 16.21 7.93
C ARG A 77 5.83 15.80 7.09
N CYS A 78 5.65 14.85 6.16
CA CYS A 78 6.68 14.45 5.20
C CYS A 78 7.20 15.66 4.40
N ALA A 79 6.31 16.53 3.91
CA ALA A 79 6.67 17.74 3.18
C ALA A 79 7.57 18.70 3.99
N ALA A 80 7.28 18.91 5.27
CA ALA A 80 8.11 19.74 6.13
C ALA A 80 9.51 19.12 6.32
N GLN A 81 9.59 17.79 6.44
CA GLN A 81 10.85 17.06 6.52
C GLN A 81 11.63 17.07 5.19
N ILE A 82 10.96 16.96 4.04
CA ILE A 82 11.55 17.16 2.70
C ILE A 82 12.20 18.55 2.60
N ARG A 83 11.47 19.62 2.95
CA ARG A 83 12.02 21.00 2.91
C ARG A 83 13.14 21.23 3.91
N ARG A 84 13.18 20.47 5.02
CA ARG A 84 14.32 20.46 5.94
C ARG A 84 15.53 19.79 5.28
N TRP A 85 15.41 18.55 4.81
CA TRP A 85 16.52 17.82 4.19
C TRP A 85 17.07 18.50 2.94
N ARG A 86 16.23 19.11 2.09
CA ARG A 86 16.68 19.94 0.94
C ARG A 86 17.51 21.17 1.35
N ARG A 87 17.31 21.72 2.56
CA ARG A 87 18.15 22.80 3.11
C ARG A 87 19.46 22.29 3.70
N GLU A 88 19.48 21.04 4.20
CA GLU A 88 20.69 20.38 4.69
C GLU A 88 21.59 19.91 3.54
N ASN A 89 21.01 19.38 2.44
CA ASN A 89 21.70 19.07 1.20
C ASN A 89 20.83 19.39 -0.03
N PRO A 90 21.19 20.39 -0.87
CA PRO A 90 20.44 20.70 -2.09
C PRO A 90 20.68 19.68 -3.21
N ASN A 91 21.73 18.84 -3.11
CA ASN A 91 22.00 17.76 -4.06
C ASN A 91 21.08 16.57 -3.75
N SER A 92 19.79 16.71 -4.02
CA SER A 92 18.78 15.71 -3.66
C SER A 92 17.94 15.22 -4.83
N ILE A 93 17.44 14.00 -4.70
CA ILE A 93 16.40 13.39 -5.55
C ILE A 93 15.24 13.03 -4.61
N LEU A 94 13.99 13.21 -5.05
CA LEU A 94 12.79 12.89 -4.28
C LEU A 94 11.91 11.89 -5.04
N LEU A 95 11.63 10.74 -4.41
CA LEU A 95 10.88 9.62 -4.99
C LEU A 95 9.63 9.30 -4.16
N ASP A 96 8.56 8.88 -4.83
CA ASP A 96 7.47 8.14 -4.18
C ASP A 96 7.39 6.70 -4.74
N LEU A 97 7.00 5.74 -3.91
CA LEU A 97 7.00 4.33 -4.28
C LEU A 97 5.60 3.73 -4.55
N GLY A 98 4.57 4.57 -4.68
CA GLY A 98 3.22 4.14 -5.02
C GLY A 98 2.36 3.80 -3.81
N ASP A 99 1.16 3.31 -4.09
CA ASP A 99 0.01 3.28 -3.18
C ASP A 99 -0.25 4.67 -2.58
N LEU A 100 -0.45 5.63 -3.48
CA LEU A 100 -0.74 7.01 -3.17
C LEU A 100 -2.22 7.23 -2.86
N TYR A 101 -3.15 6.57 -3.57
CA TYR A 101 -4.55 7.03 -3.61
C TYR A 101 -5.42 6.45 -2.50
N GLN A 102 -5.52 5.12 -2.44
CA GLN A 102 -6.59 4.45 -1.70
C GLN A 102 -6.39 4.51 -0.19
N GLY A 103 -7.48 4.69 0.56
CA GLY A 103 -7.51 4.39 1.99
C GLY A 103 -7.95 5.55 2.88
N THR A 104 -8.17 6.75 2.35
CA THR A 104 -8.86 7.86 3.04
C THR A 104 -10.03 8.36 2.20
N ASP A 105 -10.99 8.99 2.87
CA ASP A 105 -12.17 9.58 2.23
C ASP A 105 -11.81 10.72 1.27
N VAL A 106 -10.83 11.55 1.63
CA VAL A 106 -10.31 12.61 0.75
C VAL A 106 -9.55 12.05 -0.46
N GLY A 107 -8.83 10.93 -0.29
CA GLY A 107 -8.20 10.22 -1.40
C GLY A 107 -9.24 9.71 -2.40
N TRP A 108 -10.27 9.04 -1.89
CA TRP A 108 -11.38 8.52 -2.70
C TRP A 108 -12.19 9.61 -3.41
N ARG A 109 -12.64 10.67 -2.70
CA ARG A 109 -13.44 11.77 -3.31
C ARG A 109 -12.69 12.61 -4.34
N THR A 110 -11.37 12.45 -4.45
CA THR A 110 -10.55 13.17 -5.40
C THR A 110 -9.92 12.26 -6.43
N ASP A 111 -10.30 10.98 -6.49
CA ASP A 111 -9.71 9.98 -7.40
C ASP A 111 -8.16 9.98 -7.33
N GLY A 112 -7.62 10.16 -6.11
CA GLY A 112 -6.18 10.21 -5.83
C GLY A 112 -5.51 11.56 -6.16
N ARG A 113 -6.20 12.47 -6.86
CA ARG A 113 -5.70 13.75 -7.35
C ARG A 113 -5.03 14.61 -6.28
N ILE A 114 -5.56 14.61 -5.04
CA ILE A 114 -4.98 15.38 -3.93
C ILE A 114 -3.52 14.99 -3.64
N MET A 115 -3.16 13.73 -3.82
CA MET A 115 -1.80 13.24 -3.58
C MET A 115 -0.87 13.60 -4.75
N ILE A 116 -1.34 13.52 -5.99
CA ILE A 116 -0.57 14.00 -7.15
C ILE A 116 -0.36 15.53 -7.08
N ASP A 117 -1.33 16.29 -6.58
CA ASP A 117 -1.16 17.72 -6.30
C ASP A 117 -0.06 17.96 -5.24
N CYS A 118 0.02 17.12 -4.20
CA CYS A 118 1.09 17.18 -3.21
C CYS A 118 2.48 16.83 -3.81
N LEU A 119 2.55 15.80 -4.66
CA LEU A 119 3.78 15.44 -5.39
C LEU A 119 4.23 16.61 -6.29
N ASN A 120 3.29 17.23 -7.00
CA ASN A 120 3.52 18.38 -7.87
C ASN A 120 3.95 19.65 -7.11
N ALA A 121 3.43 19.88 -5.90
CA ALA A 121 3.78 21.02 -5.04
C ALA A 121 5.10 20.83 -4.27
N MET A 122 5.62 19.60 -4.27
CA MET A 122 6.90 19.22 -3.66
C MET A 122 7.99 18.92 -4.68
N ASP A 123 7.73 19.09 -5.98
CA ASP A 123 8.68 18.81 -7.06
C ASP A 123 9.34 17.42 -6.89
N TYR A 124 8.53 16.36 -6.90
CA TYR A 124 9.03 14.99 -6.96
C TYR A 124 9.75 14.74 -8.29
N ASP A 125 10.83 13.97 -8.26
CA ASP A 125 11.65 13.67 -9.43
C ASP A 125 11.10 12.48 -10.24
N ALA A 126 10.53 11.49 -9.55
CA ALA A 126 9.87 10.33 -10.14
C ALA A 126 8.97 9.65 -9.10
N TRP A 127 8.09 8.77 -9.55
CA TRP A 127 7.33 7.87 -8.69
C TRP A 127 7.17 6.48 -9.36
N SER A 128 6.69 5.48 -8.64
CA SER A 128 6.25 4.20 -9.22
C SER A 128 4.76 4.00 -8.99
N LEU A 129 4.09 3.27 -9.89
CA LEU A 129 2.74 2.78 -9.66
C LEU A 129 2.80 1.66 -8.61
N GLY A 130 1.94 1.73 -7.61
CA GLY A 130 1.57 0.62 -6.74
C GLY A 130 0.34 -0.11 -7.23
N ASN A 131 -0.21 -0.99 -6.39
CA ASN A 131 -1.42 -1.74 -6.75
C ASN A 131 -2.69 -0.95 -6.45
N HIS A 132 -2.70 -0.14 -5.39
CA HIS A 132 -3.86 0.65 -4.96
C HIS A 132 -4.13 1.89 -5.83
N GLU A 133 -3.23 2.20 -6.78
CA GLU A 133 -3.53 3.10 -7.90
C GLU A 133 -4.72 2.59 -8.74
N PHE A 134 -4.91 1.26 -8.84
CA PHE A 134 -5.87 0.61 -9.74
C PHE A 134 -7.19 0.22 -9.07
N ASP A 135 -7.37 0.46 -7.76
CA ASP A 135 -8.57 0.05 -6.99
C ASP A 135 -9.88 0.55 -7.59
N TRP A 136 -9.84 1.70 -8.28
CA TRP A 136 -11.00 2.36 -8.89
C TRP A 136 -11.02 2.25 -10.42
N GLY A 137 -10.14 1.42 -10.99
CA GLY A 137 -9.97 1.18 -12.43
C GLY A 137 -8.91 2.06 -13.08
N LEU A 138 -8.79 1.94 -14.41
CA LEU A 138 -7.69 2.54 -15.19
C LEU A 138 -7.80 4.06 -15.38
N GLU A 139 -9.02 4.62 -15.35
CA GLU A 139 -9.28 6.03 -15.64
C GLU A 139 -8.56 6.98 -14.64
N PRO A 140 -8.70 6.81 -13.30
CA PRO A 140 -7.89 7.56 -12.32
C PRO A 140 -6.37 7.42 -12.51
N VAL A 141 -5.88 6.23 -12.89
CA VAL A 141 -4.44 6.01 -13.16
C VAL A 141 -3.99 6.86 -14.35
N GLN A 142 -4.76 6.88 -15.43
CA GLN A 142 -4.46 7.68 -16.62
C GLN A 142 -4.52 9.19 -16.33
N GLU A 143 -5.50 9.66 -15.56
CA GLU A 143 -5.57 11.07 -15.14
C GLU A 143 -4.38 11.48 -14.27
N ALA A 144 -3.99 10.63 -13.31
CA ALA A 144 -2.85 10.88 -12.45
C ALA A 144 -1.52 10.88 -13.21
N LEU A 145 -1.34 9.97 -14.16
CA LEU A 145 -0.20 9.93 -15.07
C LEU A 145 -0.08 11.20 -15.92
N VAL A 146 -1.20 11.71 -16.46
CA VAL A 146 -1.23 12.95 -17.25
C VAL A 146 -1.02 14.20 -16.39
N HIS A 147 -1.52 14.22 -15.16
CA HIS A 147 -1.43 15.37 -14.26
C HIS A 147 -0.12 15.45 -13.47
N SER A 148 0.57 14.32 -13.24
CA SER A 148 1.84 14.34 -12.54
C SER A 148 2.94 14.98 -13.38
N ARG A 149 3.63 15.96 -12.80
CA ARG A 149 4.87 16.55 -13.35
C ARG A 149 6.04 15.58 -13.21
N ALA A 150 5.96 14.66 -12.25
CA ALA A 150 6.92 13.58 -12.05
C ALA A 150 6.51 12.38 -12.93
N PRO A 151 7.37 11.86 -13.81
CA PRO A 151 7.04 10.65 -14.56
C PRO A 151 6.93 9.46 -13.60
N ALA A 152 5.98 8.56 -13.88
CA ALA A 152 6.00 7.23 -13.30
C ALA A 152 7.14 6.43 -13.95
N ILE A 153 7.84 5.58 -13.20
CA ILE A 153 8.83 4.65 -13.74
C ILE A 153 8.32 3.22 -13.55
N GLY A 154 8.16 2.51 -14.67
CA GLY A 154 7.61 1.16 -14.74
C GLY A 154 8.46 0.24 -15.61
N THR A 155 9.66 -0.11 -15.13
CA THR A 155 10.65 -0.92 -15.84
C THR A 155 10.09 -2.29 -16.28
N ASN A 156 9.24 -2.91 -15.45
CA ASN A 156 8.60 -4.21 -15.72
C ASN A 156 7.14 -4.11 -16.20
N ILE A 157 6.73 -2.95 -16.72
CA ILE A 157 5.39 -2.74 -17.27
C ILE A 157 5.46 -2.80 -18.81
N LEU A 158 4.57 -3.54 -19.45
CA LEU A 158 4.29 -3.40 -20.89
C LEU A 158 3.06 -2.51 -21.07
N LEU A 159 3.10 -1.65 -22.09
CA LEU A 159 2.05 -0.73 -22.51
C LEU A 159 1.56 -1.20 -23.88
N GLN A 160 0.33 -1.70 -23.95
CA GLN A 160 -0.25 -2.33 -25.15
C GLN A 160 0.67 -3.39 -25.77
N GLY A 161 1.28 -4.24 -24.94
CA GLY A 161 2.24 -5.29 -25.34
C GLY A 161 3.64 -4.79 -25.73
N LYS A 162 3.91 -3.47 -25.73
CA LYS A 162 5.23 -2.88 -25.99
C LYS A 162 5.94 -2.51 -24.68
N ARG A 163 7.27 -2.44 -24.68
CA ARG A 163 8.02 -1.87 -23.55
C ARG A 163 7.88 -0.33 -23.57
N PRO A 164 8.05 0.39 -22.44
CA PRO A 164 7.89 1.84 -22.45
C PRO A 164 8.93 2.56 -23.31
N GLU A 165 10.14 1.99 -23.52
CA GLU A 165 11.10 2.49 -24.50
C GLU A 165 10.71 2.29 -25.98
N ASP A 166 9.76 1.38 -26.26
CA ASP A 166 9.26 1.07 -27.61
C ASP A 166 7.84 1.63 -27.85
N PHE A 167 7.23 2.30 -26.87
CA PHE A 167 5.86 2.80 -26.94
C PHE A 167 5.83 4.12 -27.74
N ASP A 168 5.12 4.11 -28.87
CA ASP A 168 5.21 5.10 -29.95
C ASP A 168 4.02 6.06 -30.03
N ASP A 169 2.97 5.85 -29.22
CA ASP A 169 1.85 6.78 -29.06
C ASP A 169 2.16 7.79 -27.94
N ALA A 170 2.71 8.94 -28.31
CA ALA A 170 3.10 9.98 -27.36
C ALA A 170 1.90 10.70 -26.70
N ASP A 171 0.74 10.71 -27.35
CA ASP A 171 -0.47 11.41 -26.88
C ASP A 171 -1.31 10.55 -25.92
N HIS A 172 -1.16 9.22 -25.98
CA HIS A 172 -1.80 8.29 -25.05
C HIS A 172 -1.37 8.52 -23.59
N PRO A 173 -2.28 8.53 -22.59
CA PRO A 173 -1.95 8.80 -21.18
C PRO A 173 -0.82 7.94 -20.59
N LEU A 174 -0.73 6.68 -21.03
CA LEU A 174 0.32 5.75 -20.59
C LEU A 174 1.73 6.12 -21.06
N SER A 175 1.91 7.02 -22.04
CA SER A 175 3.23 7.52 -22.50
C SER A 175 4.03 8.22 -21.39
N ARG A 176 3.35 8.57 -20.29
CA ARG A 176 3.93 9.16 -19.06
C ARG A 176 4.65 8.14 -18.18
N VAL A 177 4.48 6.84 -18.42
CA VAL A 177 5.25 5.77 -17.79
C VAL A 177 6.58 5.63 -18.54
N LEU A 178 7.69 5.91 -17.87
CA LEU A 178 9.03 5.75 -18.42
C LEU A 178 9.64 4.41 -18.00
N PRO A 179 10.56 3.83 -18.79
CA PRO A 179 11.19 2.56 -18.43
C PRO A 179 12.31 2.75 -17.39
N TRP A 180 12.90 3.95 -17.34
CA TRP A 180 13.95 4.38 -16.42
C TRP A 180 14.09 5.92 -16.44
N LYS A 181 14.88 6.48 -15.52
CA LYS A 181 15.27 7.91 -15.55
C LYS A 181 16.74 8.09 -15.18
N VAL A 182 17.40 9.09 -15.77
CA VAL A 182 18.75 9.53 -15.36
C VAL A 182 18.67 10.96 -14.86
N LEU A 183 19.20 11.22 -13.67
CA LEU A 183 19.29 12.55 -13.07
C LEU A 183 20.75 12.92 -12.83
N THR A 184 21.15 14.14 -13.18
CA THR A 184 22.50 14.66 -12.90
C THR A 184 22.43 15.62 -11.71
N VAL A 185 22.89 15.17 -10.54
CA VAL A 185 22.79 15.89 -9.27
C VAL A 185 24.17 15.94 -8.62
N GLY A 186 24.61 17.14 -8.19
CA GLY A 186 25.96 17.34 -7.65
C GLY A 186 27.11 17.05 -8.64
N GLY A 187 26.81 16.87 -9.93
CA GLY A 187 27.75 16.41 -10.97
C GLY A 187 27.81 14.89 -11.16
N MET A 188 27.05 14.12 -10.36
CA MET A 188 26.92 12.66 -10.45
C MET A 188 25.62 12.30 -11.17
N ARG A 189 25.67 11.25 -11.99
CA ARG A 189 24.58 10.74 -12.83
C ARG A 189 23.98 9.51 -12.17
N ILE A 190 22.81 9.68 -11.58
CA ILE A 190 22.07 8.62 -10.90
C ILE A 190 21.06 8.03 -11.87
N GLY A 191 21.17 6.73 -12.15
CA GLY A 191 20.18 5.96 -12.89
C GLY A 191 19.13 5.39 -11.95
N LEU A 192 17.86 5.49 -12.34
CA LEU A 192 16.70 5.05 -11.57
C LEU A 192 15.93 3.98 -12.36
N LEU A 193 15.70 2.82 -11.74
CA LEU A 193 14.75 1.80 -12.20
C LEU A 193 13.62 1.68 -11.18
N GLY A 194 12.38 1.81 -11.66
CA GLY A 194 11.14 1.74 -10.89
C GLY A 194 10.39 0.47 -11.24
N PHE A 195 9.89 -0.28 -10.27
CA PHE A 195 9.16 -1.52 -10.50
C PHE A 195 7.77 -1.49 -9.86
N THR A 196 6.81 -2.15 -10.48
CA THR A 196 5.46 -2.38 -9.93
C THR A 196 5.27 -3.88 -9.73
N THR A 197 4.54 -4.27 -8.69
CA THR A 197 4.28 -5.68 -8.38
C THR A 197 3.65 -6.45 -9.57
N PRO A 198 4.19 -7.62 -9.97
CA PRO A 198 3.54 -8.50 -10.95
C PRO A 198 2.30 -9.22 -10.39
N GLY A 199 1.93 -8.96 -9.13
CA GLY A 199 0.79 -9.56 -8.45
C GLY A 199 -0.58 -9.04 -8.89
N MET A 200 -0.66 -8.02 -9.76
CA MET A 200 -1.90 -7.38 -10.20
C MET A 200 -3.03 -8.35 -10.60
N PRO A 201 -2.77 -9.43 -11.38
CA PRO A 201 -3.80 -10.41 -11.74
C PRO A 201 -4.32 -11.26 -10.57
N TYR A 202 -3.84 -11.09 -9.34
CA TYR A 202 -4.33 -11.77 -8.14
C TYR A 202 -5.22 -10.88 -7.25
N TRP A 203 -5.31 -9.58 -7.55
CA TRP A 203 -6.12 -8.61 -6.81
C TRP A 203 -7.23 -7.98 -7.65
N PHE A 204 -6.98 -7.74 -8.95
CA PHE A 204 -7.95 -7.09 -9.84
C PHE A 204 -8.27 -7.93 -11.09
N PRO A 205 -9.49 -7.81 -11.65
CA PRO A 205 -9.77 -8.29 -13.00
C PRO A 205 -9.04 -7.42 -14.03
N GLU A 206 -8.76 -8.00 -15.21
CA GLU A 206 -7.98 -7.36 -16.29
C GLU A 206 -8.52 -5.99 -16.73
N SER A 207 -9.83 -5.79 -16.69
CA SER A 207 -10.49 -4.52 -17.03
C SER A 207 -10.14 -3.34 -16.11
N PHE A 208 -9.42 -3.56 -15.00
CA PHE A 208 -8.96 -2.48 -14.12
C PHE A 208 -7.61 -1.92 -14.58
N TYR A 209 -6.85 -2.68 -15.38
CA TYR A 209 -5.50 -2.32 -15.85
C TYR A 209 -5.34 -2.57 -17.35
N GLU A 210 -6.43 -2.48 -18.12
CA GLU A 210 -6.47 -2.79 -19.56
C GLU A 210 -5.36 -2.07 -20.35
N GLY A 211 -4.65 -2.80 -21.22
CA GLY A 211 -3.51 -2.27 -21.96
C GLY A 211 -2.23 -2.11 -21.12
N MET A 212 -2.19 -2.58 -19.87
CA MET A 212 -0.97 -2.70 -19.06
C MET A 212 -0.71 -4.16 -18.69
N GLU A 213 0.55 -4.60 -18.76
CA GLU A 213 0.96 -5.93 -18.29
C GLU A 213 2.13 -5.81 -17.32
N PHE A 214 2.07 -6.50 -16.19
CA PHE A 214 3.09 -6.45 -15.13
C PHE A 214 3.91 -7.74 -15.16
N VAL A 215 5.06 -7.70 -15.81
CA VAL A 215 5.88 -8.90 -16.09
C VAL A 215 6.89 -9.20 -14.98
N ASP A 216 7.46 -10.40 -14.99
CA ASP A 216 8.56 -10.78 -14.10
C ASP A 216 9.71 -9.76 -14.19
N CYS A 217 10.23 -9.35 -13.05
CA CYS A 217 11.08 -8.18 -12.93
C CYS A 217 12.55 -8.47 -13.26
N ALA A 218 13.01 -9.73 -13.29
CA ALA A 218 14.43 -10.05 -13.38
C ALA A 218 15.04 -9.72 -14.75
N ASP A 219 14.32 -10.01 -15.84
CA ASP A 219 14.77 -9.63 -17.20
C ASP A 219 14.67 -8.12 -17.46
N PRO A 220 13.56 -7.42 -17.16
CA PRO A 220 13.49 -5.97 -17.21
C PRO A 220 14.59 -5.27 -16.41
N ALA A 221 14.91 -5.74 -15.19
CA ALA A 221 15.98 -5.20 -14.38
C ALA A 221 17.35 -5.29 -15.08
N ARG A 222 17.72 -6.48 -15.60
CA ARG A 222 18.96 -6.67 -16.38
C ARG A 222 19.05 -5.73 -17.58
N ARG A 223 17.95 -5.59 -18.36
CA ARG A 223 17.90 -4.68 -19.51
C ARG A 223 18.06 -3.22 -19.10
N GLY A 224 17.35 -2.80 -18.05
CA GLY A 224 17.38 -1.44 -17.52
C GLY A 224 18.77 -1.06 -17.00
N GLU A 225 19.44 -1.95 -16.24
CA GLU A 225 20.82 -1.71 -15.82
C GLU A 225 21.76 -1.62 -17.03
N ALA A 226 21.68 -2.53 -18.00
CA ALA A 226 22.52 -2.48 -19.20
C ALA A 226 22.34 -1.16 -19.97
N ALA A 227 21.10 -0.71 -20.16
CA ALA A 227 20.78 0.56 -20.82
C ALA A 227 21.35 1.77 -20.05
N LEU A 228 21.10 1.86 -18.73
CA LEU A 228 21.59 2.95 -17.91
C LEU A 228 23.12 2.97 -17.79
N ARG A 229 23.77 1.80 -17.70
CA ARG A 229 25.24 1.67 -17.71
C ARG A 229 25.82 2.13 -19.05
N ALA A 230 25.20 1.77 -20.17
CA ALA A 230 25.59 2.27 -21.50
C ALA A 230 25.41 3.80 -21.62
N MET A 231 24.43 4.39 -20.93
CA MET A 231 24.30 5.84 -20.84
C MET A 231 25.38 6.51 -19.97
N GLY A 232 26.15 5.76 -19.17
CA GLY A 232 27.24 6.28 -18.33
C GLY A 232 26.80 6.86 -16.99
N ILE A 233 25.94 6.14 -16.26
CA ILE A 233 25.61 6.44 -14.85
C ILE A 233 26.77 6.11 -13.90
N ASP A 234 26.89 6.85 -12.80
CA ASP A 234 27.87 6.57 -11.74
C ASP A 234 27.30 5.61 -10.68
N ALA A 235 25.99 5.71 -10.40
CA ALA A 235 25.26 4.79 -9.53
C ALA A 235 23.89 4.42 -10.11
N LEU A 236 23.49 3.18 -9.85
CA LEU A 236 22.15 2.65 -10.10
C LEU A 236 21.40 2.59 -8.77
N VAL A 237 20.16 3.09 -8.75
CA VAL A 237 19.23 2.95 -7.63
C VAL A 237 17.96 2.29 -8.15
N LEU A 238 17.58 1.22 -7.45
CA LEU A 238 16.37 0.47 -7.70
C LEU A 238 15.33 0.98 -6.71
N PHE A 239 14.09 1.12 -7.15
CA PHE A 239 12.96 1.34 -6.26
C PHE A 239 11.73 0.64 -6.82
N GLY A 240 10.73 0.37 -5.99
CA GLY A 240 9.47 -0.12 -6.52
C GLY A 240 8.49 -0.64 -5.50
N HIS A 241 7.27 -0.83 -5.98
CA HIS A 241 6.12 -1.24 -5.21
C HIS A 241 6.12 -2.74 -4.85
N MET A 242 7.17 -3.16 -4.17
CA MET A 242 7.40 -4.52 -3.66
C MET A 242 8.26 -4.44 -2.39
N GLY A 243 7.96 -5.32 -1.43
CA GLY A 243 8.62 -5.36 -0.13
C GLY A 243 9.43 -6.63 0.11
N LEU A 244 10.46 -6.52 0.96
CA LEU A 244 11.33 -7.63 1.28
C LEU A 244 10.62 -8.72 2.09
N ARG A 245 10.52 -9.90 1.48
CA ARG A 245 9.96 -11.10 2.11
C ARG A 245 11.01 -11.92 2.86
N PRO A 246 10.70 -12.41 4.09
CA PRO A 246 11.59 -13.28 4.85
C PRO A 246 11.66 -14.71 4.30
N ASP A 247 10.57 -15.18 3.69
CA ASP A 247 10.38 -16.52 3.10
C ASP A 247 10.87 -16.65 1.65
N GLY A 248 11.41 -15.57 1.07
CA GLY A 248 11.82 -15.49 -0.33
C GLY A 248 10.78 -14.77 -1.19
N ASP A 249 11.14 -14.56 -2.45
CA ASP A 249 10.27 -13.88 -3.42
C ASP A 249 9.01 -14.70 -3.74
N ASN A 250 7.95 -14.03 -4.15
CA ASN A 250 6.72 -14.65 -4.63
C ASN A 250 6.15 -13.89 -5.84
N GLN A 251 4.98 -14.31 -6.33
CA GLN A 251 4.30 -13.74 -7.49
C GLN A 251 3.94 -12.24 -7.35
N SER A 252 4.03 -11.68 -6.15
CA SER A 252 3.73 -10.27 -5.85
C SER A 252 4.96 -9.47 -5.41
N ASN A 253 6.06 -10.11 -4.99
CA ASN A 253 7.22 -9.44 -4.41
C ASN A 253 8.50 -10.13 -4.90
N GLN A 254 9.23 -9.47 -5.80
CA GLN A 254 10.40 -10.01 -6.50
C GLN A 254 11.72 -9.30 -6.17
N VAL A 255 11.82 -8.75 -4.94
CA VAL A 255 12.93 -7.91 -4.49
C VAL A 255 14.28 -8.62 -4.61
N ARG A 256 14.37 -9.90 -4.27
CA ARG A 256 15.64 -10.66 -4.33
C ARG A 256 16.04 -10.97 -5.77
N SER A 257 15.07 -11.21 -6.64
CA SER A 257 15.23 -11.48 -8.07
C SER A 257 15.72 -10.23 -8.82
N ILE A 258 15.17 -9.06 -8.48
CA ILE A 258 15.63 -7.76 -8.98
C ILE A 258 17.06 -7.46 -8.52
N ILE A 259 17.37 -7.67 -7.23
CA ILE A 259 18.73 -7.45 -6.71
C ILE A 259 19.72 -8.48 -7.27
N GLY A 260 19.31 -9.73 -7.49
CA GLY A 260 20.12 -10.75 -8.16
C GLY A 260 20.35 -10.46 -9.64
N ALA A 261 19.41 -9.78 -10.30
CA ALA A 261 19.57 -9.24 -11.65
C ALA A 261 20.50 -8.03 -11.70
N CYS A 262 20.50 -7.18 -10.66
CA CYS A 262 21.27 -5.94 -10.56
C CYS A 262 22.17 -5.86 -9.30
N PRO A 263 23.14 -6.78 -9.13
CA PRO A 263 23.92 -6.89 -7.90
C PRO A 263 24.89 -5.72 -7.66
N THR A 264 25.09 -4.85 -8.66
CA THR A 264 25.94 -3.65 -8.55
C THR A 264 25.17 -2.36 -8.22
N ALA A 265 23.86 -2.47 -7.97
CA ALA A 265 23.05 -1.34 -7.52
C ALA A 265 23.50 -0.81 -6.15
N ALA A 266 23.39 0.51 -5.95
CA ALA A 266 23.74 1.13 -4.69
C ALA A 266 22.76 0.72 -3.57
N ALA A 267 21.46 0.68 -3.90
CA ALA A 267 20.36 0.29 -3.03
C ALA A 267 19.11 -0.17 -3.82
N TYR A 268 18.21 -0.84 -3.11
CA TYR A 268 16.80 -1.04 -3.46
C TYR A 268 15.94 -0.33 -2.40
N ILE A 269 15.07 0.58 -2.82
CA ILE A 269 14.09 1.24 -1.96
C ILE A 269 12.75 0.51 -2.14
N GLY A 270 12.19 -0.04 -1.07
CA GLY A 270 10.98 -0.87 -1.09
C GLY A 270 9.75 -0.21 -0.50
N ALA A 271 8.63 -0.88 -0.71
CA ALA A 271 7.25 -0.43 -0.46
C ALA A 271 6.34 -1.66 -0.25
N HIS A 272 5.01 -1.51 -0.35
CA HIS A 272 3.98 -2.57 -0.39
C HIS A 272 3.80 -3.40 0.90
N SER A 273 4.89 -3.83 1.53
CA SER A 273 4.84 -4.70 2.71
C SER A 273 4.45 -3.98 4.02
N HIS A 274 4.38 -2.64 4.00
CA HIS A 274 4.10 -1.78 5.15
C HIS A 274 5.03 -2.03 6.34
N ARG A 275 6.35 -2.02 6.08
CA ARG A 275 7.39 -2.34 7.08
C ARG A 275 8.45 -1.28 7.15
N LEU A 276 8.88 -0.95 8.37
CA LEU A 276 10.09 -0.17 8.59
C LEU A 276 11.32 -1.06 8.38
N HIS A 277 12.11 -0.78 7.35
CA HIS A 277 13.44 -1.36 7.14
C HIS A 277 14.43 -0.23 6.97
N GLU A 278 15.34 -0.03 7.94
CA GLU A 278 16.26 1.11 7.90
C GLU A 278 17.44 0.88 6.95
N ALA A 279 18.12 -0.26 7.06
CA ALA A 279 19.41 -0.52 6.39
C ALA A 279 19.71 -2.01 6.17
N ASP A 280 18.72 -2.81 5.79
CA ASP A 280 18.92 -4.24 5.52
C ASP A 280 19.91 -4.44 4.35
N ARG A 281 20.51 -5.64 4.24
CA ARG A 281 21.45 -5.96 3.16
C ARG A 281 21.09 -7.25 2.44
N ILE A 282 21.17 -7.19 1.11
CA ILE A 282 20.98 -8.35 0.22
C ILE A 282 22.21 -8.40 -0.68
N GLY A 283 23.20 -9.21 -0.27
CA GLY A 283 24.55 -9.11 -0.81
C GLY A 283 25.15 -7.72 -0.52
N ASP A 284 25.58 -7.04 -1.58
CA ASP A 284 26.12 -5.69 -1.48
C ASP A 284 25.09 -4.56 -1.60
N VAL A 285 23.84 -4.87 -1.96
CA VAL A 285 22.78 -3.88 -2.12
C VAL A 285 22.11 -3.60 -0.76
N ILE A 286 21.92 -2.31 -0.44
CA ILE A 286 21.15 -1.90 0.74
C ILE A 286 19.66 -1.97 0.41
N TYR A 287 18.85 -2.57 1.27
CA TYR A 287 17.39 -2.52 1.22
C TYR A 287 16.86 -1.57 2.30
N THR A 288 15.94 -0.67 1.93
CA THR A 288 15.34 0.29 2.88
C THR A 288 13.87 0.56 2.52
N GLN A 289 13.00 0.74 3.51
CA GLN A 289 11.56 1.01 3.35
C GLN A 289 11.05 1.89 4.50
N ALA A 290 10.31 2.95 4.17
CA ALA A 290 9.83 3.98 5.10
C ALA A 290 8.44 3.67 5.70
N ASN A 291 8.21 2.42 6.11
CA ASN A 291 6.96 1.95 6.72
C ASN A 291 5.73 2.18 5.81
N PHE A 292 4.79 3.04 6.20
CA PHE A 292 3.55 3.39 5.46
C PHE A 292 2.90 4.66 6.03
N TRP A 293 1.90 5.23 5.34
CA TRP A 293 1.07 6.40 5.69
C TRP A 293 1.88 7.69 6.03
N GLY A 294 3.11 7.78 5.53
CA GLY A 294 4.04 8.86 5.90
C GLY A 294 4.46 8.83 7.37
N SER A 295 4.20 7.74 8.11
CA SER A 295 4.65 7.58 9.51
C SER A 295 6.16 7.68 9.67
N HIS A 296 6.89 7.32 8.62
CA HIS A 296 8.31 7.57 8.47
C HIS A 296 8.58 8.20 7.10
N MET A 297 9.69 8.92 7.02
CA MET A 297 10.26 9.35 5.76
C MET A 297 11.69 8.82 5.67
N GLY A 298 12.08 8.29 4.52
CA GLY A 298 13.41 7.74 4.30
C GLY A 298 14.33 8.67 3.53
N ARG A 299 15.64 8.57 3.80
CA ARG A 299 16.71 9.23 3.07
C ARG A 299 17.89 8.27 2.91
N LEU A 300 18.37 8.12 1.68
CA LEU A 300 19.56 7.38 1.31
C LEU A 300 20.62 8.36 0.79
N ASP A 301 21.70 8.52 1.53
CA ASP A 301 22.83 9.37 1.16
C ASP A 301 23.90 8.55 0.44
N LEU A 302 24.11 8.86 -0.84
CA LEU A 302 25.15 8.29 -1.70
C LEU A 302 26.31 9.27 -1.82
N THR A 303 27.47 8.96 -1.23
CA THR A 303 28.65 9.84 -1.29
C THR A 303 29.66 9.34 -2.30
N PHE A 304 30.10 10.22 -3.19
CA PHE A 304 31.03 9.94 -4.27
C PHE A 304 32.30 10.78 -4.10
N ASP A 305 33.47 10.23 -4.44
CA ASP A 305 34.66 11.04 -4.73
C ASP A 305 34.46 11.74 -6.09
N ARG A 306 34.65 13.06 -6.15
CA ARG A 306 34.38 13.85 -7.37
C ARG A 306 35.32 13.53 -8.52
N ASN A 307 36.56 13.13 -8.22
CA ASN A 307 37.61 12.95 -9.20
C ASN A 307 37.46 11.61 -9.95
N SER A 308 37.33 10.50 -9.21
CA SER A 308 37.11 9.16 -9.75
C SER A 308 35.64 8.86 -10.05
N ARG A 309 34.71 9.70 -9.57
CA ARG A 309 33.25 9.52 -9.63
C ARG A 309 32.75 8.24 -8.94
N ARG A 310 33.61 7.59 -8.16
CA ARG A 310 33.31 6.33 -7.48
C ARG A 310 32.46 6.58 -6.23
N LEU A 311 31.41 5.79 -6.06
CA LEU A 311 30.65 5.71 -4.81
C LEU A 311 31.54 5.20 -3.67
N VAL A 312 31.78 6.04 -2.66
CA VAL A 312 32.66 5.75 -1.51
C VAL A 312 31.91 5.40 -0.23
N SER A 313 30.68 5.91 -0.03
CA SER A 313 29.84 5.53 1.10
C SER A 313 28.35 5.59 0.78
N ARG A 314 27.57 4.85 1.58
CA ARG A 314 26.12 4.73 1.50
C ARG A 314 25.57 4.71 2.92
N ASN A 315 24.74 5.68 3.27
CA ASN A 315 24.11 5.76 4.59
C ASN A 315 22.60 5.92 4.42
N THR A 316 21.80 5.34 5.30
CA THR A 316 20.35 5.60 5.35
C THR A 316 19.99 6.36 6.63
N GLN A 317 18.86 7.05 6.58
CA GLN A 317 18.24 7.71 7.72
C GLN A 317 16.72 7.53 7.62
N MET A 318 16.09 7.10 8.72
CA MET A 318 14.63 7.08 8.86
C MET A 318 14.19 8.17 9.84
N ALA A 319 13.36 9.10 9.37
CA ALA A 319 12.78 10.16 10.19
C ALA A 319 11.34 9.77 10.57
N TYR A 320 11.09 9.57 11.87
CA TYR A 320 9.76 9.33 12.41
C TYR A 320 8.92 10.62 12.40
N MET A 321 7.71 10.56 11.84
CA MET A 321 6.78 11.69 11.71
C MET A 321 5.75 11.67 12.84
N GLY A 322 6.22 11.83 14.08
CA GLY A 322 5.36 11.86 15.26
C GLY A 322 4.41 13.08 15.33
N PRO A 323 3.45 13.09 16.26
CA PRO A 323 2.46 14.16 16.40
C PRO A 323 3.04 15.56 16.60
N GLU A 324 4.28 15.63 17.11
CA GLU A 324 5.07 16.84 17.33
C GLU A 324 5.82 17.37 16.10
N ALA A 325 5.94 16.59 15.02
CA ALA A 325 6.64 17.03 13.81
C ALA A 325 5.85 18.15 13.09
N PRO A 326 6.48 19.21 12.56
CA PRO A 326 5.75 20.30 11.92
C PRO A 326 5.01 19.83 10.65
N MET A 327 3.82 20.36 10.41
CA MET A 327 3.11 20.22 9.13
C MET A 327 3.52 21.35 8.18
N ASP A 328 3.69 21.04 6.89
CA ASP A 328 4.04 22.02 5.86
C ASP A 328 2.85 22.94 5.54
N PRO A 329 2.98 24.28 5.70
CA PRO A 329 1.86 25.19 5.52
C PRO A 329 1.37 25.26 4.07
N VAL A 330 2.22 24.98 3.07
CA VAL A 330 1.81 25.00 1.65
C VAL A 330 0.96 23.78 1.32
N ILE A 331 1.33 22.60 1.81
CA ILE A 331 0.51 21.38 1.66
C ILE A 331 -0.80 21.50 2.43
N MET A 332 -0.77 22.03 3.65
CA MET A 332 -1.99 22.26 4.44
C MET A 332 -2.98 23.21 3.74
N ASP A 333 -2.48 24.25 3.08
CA ASP A 333 -3.34 25.20 2.36
C ASP A 333 -3.87 24.63 1.05
N LEU A 334 -3.00 23.98 0.26
CA LEU A 334 -3.34 23.28 -0.99
C LEU A 334 -4.46 22.24 -0.81
N CYS A 335 -4.50 21.58 0.35
CA CYS A 335 -5.43 20.49 0.63
C CYS A 335 -6.70 20.92 1.40
N ARG A 336 -6.74 22.16 1.91
CA ARG A 336 -7.73 22.64 2.90
C ARG A 336 -9.17 22.29 2.52
N ASP A 337 -9.66 22.84 1.42
CA ASP A 337 -11.08 22.72 1.03
C ASP A 337 -11.52 21.27 0.81
N ARG A 338 -10.60 20.40 0.37
CA ARG A 338 -10.86 18.97 0.14
C ARG A 338 -10.84 18.17 1.44
N LEU A 339 -9.97 18.54 2.38
CA LEU A 339 -9.96 17.99 3.74
C LEU A 339 -11.23 18.39 4.50
N ASP A 340 -11.65 19.65 4.39
CA ASP A 340 -12.86 20.16 5.05
C ASP A 340 -14.12 19.49 4.47
N ALA A 341 -14.24 19.37 3.14
CA ALA A 341 -15.34 18.64 2.50
C ALA A 341 -15.35 17.13 2.84
N SER A 342 -14.18 16.51 2.98
CA SER A 342 -14.07 15.12 3.43
C SER A 342 -14.50 14.97 4.89
N ALA A 343 -14.11 15.89 5.77
CA ALA A 343 -14.53 15.89 7.16
C ALA A 343 -16.04 16.09 7.32
N GLU A 344 -16.66 16.98 6.54
CA GLU A 344 -18.12 17.15 6.49
C GLU A 344 -18.82 15.85 6.07
N ALA A 345 -18.36 15.24 4.97
CA ALA A 345 -18.98 14.02 4.45
C ALA A 345 -18.77 12.80 5.37
N LEU A 346 -17.62 12.69 6.04
CA LEU A 346 -17.37 11.70 7.08
C LEU A 346 -18.31 11.87 8.28
N ALA A 347 -18.61 13.11 8.66
CA ALA A 347 -19.52 13.45 9.76
C ALA A 347 -21.01 13.28 9.42
N GLN A 348 -21.37 13.06 8.15
CA GLN A 348 -22.76 12.89 7.72
C GLN A 348 -23.46 11.75 8.49
N PRO A 349 -24.56 12.01 9.22
CA PRO A 349 -25.35 10.97 9.87
C PRO A 349 -26.03 10.08 8.83
N ILE A 350 -25.95 8.76 9.03
CA ILE A 350 -26.50 7.75 8.10
C ILE A 350 -27.64 6.92 8.70
N GLY A 351 -27.84 6.96 10.02
CA GLY A 351 -28.91 6.23 10.70
C GLY A 351 -28.54 5.83 12.14
N THR A 352 -29.22 4.82 12.67
CA THR A 352 -28.97 4.25 14.00
C THR A 352 -28.82 2.73 13.92
N LEU A 353 -27.79 2.16 14.52
CA LEU A 353 -27.68 0.73 14.75
C LEU A 353 -28.34 0.39 16.10
N ALA A 354 -29.36 -0.46 16.09
CA ALA A 354 -30.18 -0.72 17.28
C ALA A 354 -29.43 -1.40 18.44
N ARG A 355 -28.49 -2.30 18.12
CA ARG A 355 -27.65 -3.01 19.09
C ARG A 355 -26.28 -3.36 18.53
N THR A 356 -25.32 -3.56 19.43
CA THR A 356 -23.93 -3.91 19.09
C THR A 356 -23.91 -5.25 18.37
N LEU A 357 -23.08 -5.36 17.33
CA LEU A 357 -22.98 -6.54 16.48
C LEU A 357 -21.66 -7.26 16.70
N SER A 358 -21.74 -8.54 17.03
CA SER A 358 -20.57 -9.40 17.17
C SER A 358 -19.82 -9.54 15.83
N VAL A 359 -18.50 -9.34 15.86
CA VAL A 359 -17.58 -9.70 14.74
C VAL A 359 -17.10 -11.16 14.83
N ARG A 360 -17.50 -11.91 15.87
CA ARG A 360 -17.09 -13.30 16.07
C ARG A 360 -17.68 -14.18 14.97
N THR A 361 -16.79 -14.82 14.22
CA THR A 361 -17.12 -15.67 13.08
C THR A 361 -16.37 -17.00 13.19
N ALA A 362 -16.96 -18.05 12.64
CA ALA A 362 -16.34 -19.36 12.45
C ALA A 362 -16.84 -19.98 11.13
N PRO A 363 -16.15 -20.98 10.55
CA PRO A 363 -16.64 -21.73 9.41
C PRO A 363 -18.10 -22.18 9.54
N GLY A 364 -18.95 -21.80 8.59
CA GLY A 364 -20.39 -22.09 8.58
C GLY A 364 -21.23 -21.27 9.57
N SER A 365 -20.60 -20.40 10.36
CA SER A 365 -21.22 -19.62 11.42
C SER A 365 -20.89 -18.13 11.25
N PRO A 366 -21.52 -17.43 10.29
CA PRO A 366 -21.25 -16.01 10.04
C PRO A 366 -21.58 -15.15 11.25
N SER A 367 -20.70 -14.17 11.49
CA SER A 367 -20.87 -13.08 12.45
C SER A 367 -22.09 -12.22 12.13
N GLU A 368 -22.45 -11.33 13.05
CA GLU A 368 -23.56 -10.40 12.85
C GLU A 368 -23.19 -9.29 11.86
N VAL A 369 -21.89 -8.92 11.82
CA VAL A 369 -21.34 -7.98 10.85
C VAL A 369 -21.28 -8.58 9.44
N GLU A 370 -20.90 -9.85 9.26
CA GLU A 370 -21.01 -10.53 7.94
C GLU A 370 -22.44 -10.52 7.41
N ARG A 371 -23.43 -10.76 8.28
CA ARG A 371 -24.86 -10.72 7.90
C ARG A 371 -25.31 -9.32 7.54
N LEU A 372 -24.87 -8.28 8.26
CA LEU A 372 -25.13 -6.88 7.90
C LEU A 372 -24.56 -6.56 6.52
N ILE A 373 -23.30 -6.88 6.26
CA ILE A 373 -22.63 -6.62 4.96
C ILE A 373 -23.35 -7.35 3.82
N ALA A 374 -23.68 -8.64 4.00
CA ALA A 374 -24.43 -9.40 3.00
C ALA A 374 -25.83 -8.81 2.76
N THR A 375 -26.54 -8.39 3.81
CA THR A 375 -27.86 -7.76 3.69
C THR A 375 -27.78 -6.46 2.88
N ALA A 376 -26.77 -5.63 3.14
CA ALA A 376 -26.51 -4.41 2.39
C ALA A 376 -26.22 -4.70 0.90
N ILE A 377 -25.36 -5.68 0.59
CA ILE A 377 -25.03 -6.08 -0.79
C ILE A 377 -26.28 -6.60 -1.52
N ILE A 378 -27.02 -7.55 -0.93
CA ILE A 378 -28.27 -8.09 -1.50
C ILE A 378 -29.27 -6.97 -1.77
N SER A 379 -29.42 -6.05 -0.83
CA SER A 379 -30.33 -4.92 -0.94
C SER A 379 -29.90 -3.93 -2.04
N GLY A 380 -28.62 -3.57 -2.08
CA GLY A 380 -28.06 -2.66 -3.08
C GLY A 380 -28.16 -3.20 -4.52
N LEU A 381 -27.97 -4.51 -4.70
CA LEU A 381 -28.22 -5.21 -5.96
C LEU A 381 -29.72 -5.24 -6.32
N ALA A 382 -30.59 -5.55 -5.35
CA ALA A 382 -32.04 -5.63 -5.58
C ALA A 382 -32.66 -4.29 -6.00
N GLN A 383 -32.17 -3.16 -5.47
CA GLN A 383 -32.57 -1.81 -5.92
C GLN A 383 -32.16 -1.52 -7.37
N ARG A 384 -31.18 -2.25 -7.90
CA ARG A 384 -30.66 -2.15 -9.27
C ARG A 384 -31.20 -3.28 -10.17
N GLY A 385 -32.29 -3.93 -9.75
CA GLY A 385 -32.97 -5.01 -10.48
C GLY A 385 -32.29 -6.38 -10.41
N GLN A 386 -31.16 -6.51 -9.72
CA GLN A 386 -30.37 -7.73 -9.64
C GLN A 386 -30.75 -8.54 -8.41
N ARG A 387 -31.14 -9.80 -8.59
CA ARG A 387 -31.40 -10.73 -7.46
C ARG A 387 -30.27 -11.76 -7.36
N VAL A 388 -29.92 -12.07 -6.13
CA VAL A 388 -28.90 -13.06 -5.77
C VAL A 388 -29.49 -14.02 -4.73
N ASP A 389 -29.11 -15.30 -4.82
CA ASP A 389 -29.51 -16.32 -3.85
C ASP A 389 -28.66 -16.24 -2.57
N GLY A 390 -27.40 -15.78 -2.69
CA GLY A 390 -26.52 -15.61 -1.54
C GLY A 390 -25.33 -14.69 -1.79
N VAL A 391 -24.55 -14.46 -0.74
CA VAL A 391 -23.32 -13.65 -0.73
C VAL A 391 -22.24 -14.43 0.00
N ILE A 392 -21.03 -14.48 -0.55
CA ILE A 392 -19.83 -14.91 0.16
C ILE A 392 -18.99 -13.68 0.49
N HIS A 393 -18.80 -13.43 1.78
CA HIS A 393 -18.07 -12.28 2.31
C HIS A 393 -17.50 -12.60 3.70
N GLY A 394 -16.60 -11.75 4.20
CA GLY A 394 -16.02 -11.84 5.54
C GLY A 394 -16.09 -10.53 6.31
N VAL A 395 -15.34 -10.44 7.40
CA VAL A 395 -15.10 -9.20 8.15
C VAL A 395 -13.65 -8.74 8.01
N PHE A 396 -13.45 -7.43 7.91
CA PHE A 396 -12.13 -6.80 7.91
C PHE A 396 -11.60 -6.54 9.34
N ASN A 397 -12.47 -6.11 10.26
CA ASN A 397 -12.18 -6.08 11.71
C ASN A 397 -12.65 -7.37 12.39
N ARG A 398 -11.78 -7.97 13.23
CA ARG A 398 -12.04 -9.19 14.04
C ARG A 398 -11.83 -9.01 15.53
N ARG A 399 -11.55 -7.79 15.97
CA ARG A 399 -11.10 -7.49 17.35
C ARG A 399 -12.18 -6.81 18.18
N GLU A 400 -12.93 -5.92 17.54
CA GLU A 400 -13.90 -5.04 18.17
C GLU A 400 -15.26 -5.25 17.51
N ASP A 401 -16.29 -5.37 18.33
CA ASP A 401 -17.67 -5.50 17.89
C ASP A 401 -18.18 -4.14 17.38
N PHE A 402 -19.12 -4.15 16.42
CA PHE A 402 -19.62 -2.91 15.83
C PHE A 402 -20.68 -2.28 16.74
N GLU A 403 -20.29 -1.24 17.48
CA GLU A 403 -21.09 -0.65 18.56
C GLU A 403 -22.41 -0.01 18.13
N LYS A 404 -23.43 -0.15 18.97
CA LYS A 404 -24.77 0.44 18.76
C LYS A 404 -24.78 1.97 18.78
N GLY A 405 -25.92 2.54 18.39
CA GLY A 405 -26.21 3.96 18.49
C GLY A 405 -26.24 4.64 17.12
N ARG A 406 -26.25 5.97 17.12
CA ARG A 406 -26.24 6.78 15.90
C ARG A 406 -24.95 6.51 15.13
N LYS A 407 -25.04 6.49 13.81
CA LYS A 407 -23.94 6.24 12.89
C LYS A 407 -23.75 7.37 11.91
N THR A 408 -22.50 7.58 11.54
CA THR A 408 -22.02 8.47 10.48
C THR A 408 -21.36 7.67 9.37
N VAL A 409 -20.98 8.31 8.26
CA VAL A 409 -20.17 7.67 7.22
C VAL A 409 -18.84 7.17 7.79
N ALA A 410 -18.19 7.93 8.67
CA ALA A 410 -16.93 7.57 9.32
C ALA A 410 -16.99 6.22 10.05
N ASP A 411 -18.10 5.90 10.72
CA ASP A 411 -18.29 4.62 11.43
C ASP A 411 -18.19 3.39 10.52
N LEU A 412 -18.41 3.53 9.20
CA LEU A 412 -18.40 2.41 8.25
C LEU A 412 -17.04 2.17 7.58
N TRP A 413 -16.12 3.12 7.63
CA TRP A 413 -14.74 2.95 7.16
C TRP A 413 -13.99 1.78 7.83
N PRO A 414 -13.98 1.61 9.17
CA PRO A 414 -13.35 0.44 9.79
C PRO A 414 -14.13 -0.87 9.59
N VAL A 415 -15.38 -0.82 9.12
CA VAL A 415 -16.19 -2.00 8.81
C VAL A 415 -15.86 -2.53 7.40
N ILE A 416 -15.74 -1.64 6.42
CA ILE A 416 -15.33 -1.95 5.04
C ILE A 416 -14.30 -0.88 4.56
N PRO A 417 -12.99 -1.10 4.76
CA PRO A 417 -11.97 -0.09 4.47
C PRO A 417 -11.60 0.02 2.98
N PHE A 418 -12.08 -0.87 2.13
CA PHE A 418 -11.76 -0.93 0.69
C PHE A 418 -13.00 -0.69 -0.18
N GLU A 419 -12.83 0.03 -1.28
CA GLU A 419 -13.88 0.40 -2.23
C GLU A 419 -14.22 -0.74 -3.22
N ASN A 420 -14.05 -1.99 -2.80
CA ASN A 420 -14.29 -3.17 -3.62
C ASN A 420 -15.71 -3.16 -4.21
N PHE A 421 -15.77 -3.40 -5.52
CA PHE A 421 -17.03 -3.58 -6.24
C PHE A 421 -17.64 -4.96 -5.97
N THR A 422 -18.91 -5.10 -6.30
CA THR A 422 -19.65 -6.36 -6.19
C THR A 422 -19.60 -7.10 -7.52
N ILE A 423 -19.32 -8.40 -7.50
CA ILE A 423 -19.38 -9.29 -8.67
C ILE A 423 -20.33 -10.44 -8.37
N THR A 424 -21.09 -10.91 -9.34
CA THR A 424 -22.00 -12.07 -9.19
C THR A 424 -21.67 -13.17 -10.18
N ALA A 425 -21.81 -14.43 -9.76
CA ALA A 425 -21.62 -15.61 -10.59
C ALA A 425 -22.79 -16.60 -10.46
N GLU A 426 -23.14 -17.29 -11.54
CA GLU A 426 -24.14 -18.36 -11.59
C GLU A 426 -23.49 -19.73 -11.29
N LEU A 427 -23.53 -20.17 -10.04
CA LEU A 427 -22.78 -21.34 -9.56
C LEU A 427 -23.69 -22.53 -9.23
N LEU A 428 -23.23 -23.74 -9.56
CA LEU A 428 -23.85 -25.00 -9.13
C LEU A 428 -23.48 -25.28 -7.67
N PRO A 429 -24.31 -26.00 -6.88
CA PRO A 429 -24.01 -26.30 -5.48
C PRO A 429 -22.63 -26.93 -5.22
N ARG A 430 -22.10 -27.72 -6.17
CA ARG A 430 -20.75 -28.29 -6.09
C ARG A 430 -19.63 -27.25 -6.21
N GLN A 431 -19.83 -26.19 -7.00
CA GLN A 431 -18.89 -25.07 -7.14
C GLN A 431 -18.93 -24.21 -5.87
N ILE A 432 -20.12 -23.92 -5.34
CA ILE A 432 -20.30 -23.20 -4.06
C ILE A 432 -19.66 -23.99 -2.90
N ALA A 433 -19.86 -25.31 -2.85
CA ALA A 433 -19.22 -26.19 -1.88
C ALA A 433 -17.69 -26.13 -1.96
N ALA A 434 -17.13 -26.23 -3.16
CA ALA A 434 -15.70 -26.15 -3.41
C ALA A 434 -15.07 -24.82 -2.96
N ILE A 435 -15.75 -23.69 -3.19
CA ILE A 435 -15.37 -22.36 -2.70
C ILE A 435 -15.39 -22.33 -1.17
N LEU A 436 -16.47 -22.82 -0.55
CA LEU A 436 -16.61 -22.78 0.90
C LEU A 436 -15.60 -23.64 1.64
N GLU A 437 -15.18 -24.79 1.08
CA GLU A 437 -14.08 -25.59 1.63
C GLU A 437 -12.78 -24.79 1.74
N GLU A 438 -12.46 -23.96 0.75
CA GLU A 438 -11.31 -23.05 0.75
C GLU A 438 -11.49 -21.90 1.76
N CYS A 439 -12.65 -21.23 1.73
CA CYS A 439 -13.00 -20.17 2.68
C CYS A 439 -12.94 -20.61 4.16
N TYR A 440 -13.36 -21.85 4.44
CA TYR A 440 -13.40 -22.44 5.78
C TYR A 440 -12.01 -22.91 6.24
N ALA A 441 -11.16 -23.40 5.32
CA ALA A 441 -9.76 -23.71 5.63
C ALA A 441 -8.99 -22.47 6.10
N LEU A 442 -9.27 -21.31 5.52
CA LEU A 442 -8.70 -20.03 5.96
C LEU A 442 -9.45 -19.41 7.17
N SER A 443 -10.64 -19.91 7.51
CA SER A 443 -11.55 -19.29 8.50
C SER A 443 -11.79 -17.80 8.21
N GLU A 444 -12.10 -17.49 6.95
CA GLU A 444 -12.10 -16.12 6.46
C GLU A 444 -13.41 -15.59 5.86
N ARG A 445 -14.26 -16.46 5.30
CA ARG A 445 -15.50 -16.06 4.62
C ARG A 445 -16.61 -17.05 4.94
N ASN A 446 -17.85 -16.57 4.92
CA ASN A 446 -19.06 -17.37 5.07
C ASN A 446 -20.06 -17.09 3.95
N LEU A 447 -21.00 -18.03 3.77
CA LEU A 447 -22.18 -17.88 2.91
C LEU A 447 -23.36 -17.32 3.72
N MET A 448 -23.97 -16.27 3.19
CA MET A 448 -25.18 -15.62 3.69
C MET A 448 -26.28 -15.70 2.63
N GLY A 449 -27.57 -15.77 3.02
CA GLY A 449 -28.71 -15.98 2.10
C GLY A 449 -28.99 -17.45 1.77
N MET A 450 -27.93 -18.25 1.78
CA MET A 450 -27.96 -19.72 1.81
C MET A 450 -27.15 -20.20 3.02
N SER A 451 -27.05 -21.51 3.23
CA SER A 451 -26.09 -22.10 4.18
C SER A 451 -25.50 -23.41 3.65
N ALA A 452 -24.56 -23.99 4.39
CA ALA A 452 -23.90 -25.24 4.02
C ALA A 452 -23.86 -26.20 5.20
N ALA A 453 -24.20 -27.47 4.96
CA ALA A 453 -23.87 -28.55 5.87
C ALA A 453 -22.43 -28.98 5.56
N ALA A 454 -21.52 -28.75 6.51
CA ALA A 454 -20.10 -29.04 6.37
C ALA A 454 -19.59 -29.82 7.57
N ARG A 455 -18.59 -30.67 7.34
CA ARG A 455 -17.84 -31.37 8.39
C ARG A 455 -16.35 -31.08 8.25
N ARG A 456 -15.64 -31.14 9.37
CA ARG A 456 -14.18 -31.11 9.39
C ARG A 456 -13.63 -32.55 9.45
N ASP A 457 -12.68 -32.86 8.58
CA ASP A 457 -12.00 -34.15 8.46
C ASP A 457 -10.49 -33.89 8.63
N ALA A 458 -9.99 -34.11 9.84
CA ALA A 458 -8.68 -33.61 10.30
C ALA A 458 -8.50 -32.10 10.00
N ASP A 459 -7.59 -31.74 9.09
CA ASP A 459 -7.30 -30.36 8.71
C ASP A 459 -8.00 -29.89 7.43
N ARG A 460 -8.99 -30.64 6.95
CA ARG A 460 -9.77 -30.29 5.75
C ARG A 460 -11.24 -30.09 6.08
N TRP A 461 -11.83 -29.04 5.52
CA TRP A 461 -13.27 -28.90 5.47
C TRP A 461 -13.82 -29.68 4.28
N ARG A 462 -14.98 -30.30 4.48
CA ARG A 462 -15.77 -30.90 3.42
C ARG A 462 -17.20 -30.40 3.50
N VAL A 463 -17.69 -29.79 2.42
CA VAL A 463 -19.08 -29.34 2.33
C VAL A 463 -19.90 -30.45 1.68
N GLU A 464 -20.89 -30.95 2.41
CA GLU A 464 -21.69 -32.11 1.99
C GLU A 464 -22.96 -31.70 1.23
N ARG A 465 -23.59 -30.59 1.63
CA ARG A 465 -24.80 -30.04 0.99
C ARG A 465 -24.84 -28.52 1.12
N ILE A 466 -25.30 -27.86 0.06
CA ILE A 466 -25.76 -26.47 0.12
C ILE A 466 -27.26 -26.48 0.43
N LEU A 467 -27.71 -25.54 1.26
CA LEU A 467 -29.07 -25.41 1.77
C LEU A 467 -29.61 -24.00 1.48
N HIS A 468 -30.90 -23.90 1.24
CA HIS A 468 -31.64 -22.64 1.22
C HIS A 468 -31.74 -22.02 2.63
N ALA A 469 -32.15 -20.75 2.74
CA ALA A 469 -32.34 -20.06 4.02
C ALA A 469 -33.34 -20.74 4.98
N ASP A 470 -34.26 -21.55 4.46
CA ASP A 470 -35.22 -22.34 5.24
C ASP A 470 -34.68 -23.72 5.68
N GLY A 471 -33.44 -24.05 5.30
CA GLY A 471 -32.79 -25.33 5.59
C GLY A 471 -33.08 -26.45 4.58
N THR A 472 -33.89 -26.21 3.54
CA THR A 472 -34.13 -27.22 2.48
C THR A 472 -32.90 -27.40 1.59
N PRO A 473 -32.60 -28.62 1.08
CA PRO A 473 -31.46 -28.83 0.19
C PRO A 473 -31.61 -28.09 -1.15
N ALA A 474 -30.52 -27.47 -1.62
CA ALA A 474 -30.43 -26.90 -2.95
C ALA A 474 -30.43 -27.99 -4.04
N ASP A 475 -31.08 -27.73 -5.18
CA ASP A 475 -31.10 -28.60 -6.34
C ASP A 475 -29.68 -28.68 -6.96
N PRO A 476 -29.07 -29.88 -7.05
CA PRO A 476 -27.68 -30.05 -7.52
C PRO A 476 -27.47 -29.72 -9.01
N SER A 477 -28.54 -29.62 -9.79
CA SER A 477 -28.53 -29.30 -11.22
C SER A 477 -28.80 -27.82 -11.53
N ARG A 478 -29.42 -27.10 -10.58
CA ARG A 478 -29.74 -25.68 -10.71
C ARG A 478 -28.53 -24.79 -10.39
N ARG A 479 -28.36 -23.70 -11.14
CA ARG A 479 -27.43 -22.61 -10.80
C ARG A 479 -28.07 -21.60 -9.85
N TYR A 480 -27.24 -21.04 -8.98
CA TYR A 480 -27.58 -20.04 -7.98
C TYR A 480 -26.68 -18.83 -8.17
N THR A 481 -27.25 -17.63 -8.13
CA THR A 481 -26.50 -16.39 -8.32
C THR A 481 -25.89 -15.98 -6.98
N ILE A 482 -24.57 -16.13 -6.84
CA ILE A 482 -23.83 -15.78 -5.62
C ILE A 482 -23.02 -14.49 -5.85
N ALA A 483 -23.11 -13.56 -4.91
CA ALA A 483 -22.32 -12.33 -4.93
C ALA A 483 -21.02 -12.44 -4.10
N PHE A 484 -19.99 -11.74 -4.55
CA PHE A 484 -18.67 -11.62 -3.93
C PHE A 484 -18.22 -10.15 -4.03
N ASN A 485 -17.16 -9.78 -3.29
CA ASN A 485 -16.41 -8.57 -3.62
C ASN A 485 -15.32 -8.89 -4.67
N THR A 486 -14.86 -7.90 -5.43
CA THR A 486 -13.88 -8.08 -6.52
C THR A 486 -12.54 -8.68 -6.06
N TRP A 487 -12.06 -8.29 -4.88
CA TRP A 487 -10.79 -8.77 -4.33
C TRP A 487 -10.83 -10.27 -3.99
N ASP A 488 -11.90 -10.73 -3.32
CA ASP A 488 -12.12 -12.16 -3.03
C ASP A 488 -12.21 -12.96 -4.33
N ALA A 489 -13.04 -12.49 -5.26
CA ALA A 489 -13.31 -13.14 -6.53
C ALA A 489 -12.06 -13.31 -7.42
N GLN A 490 -11.11 -12.37 -7.37
CA GLN A 490 -9.89 -12.47 -8.18
C GLN A 490 -8.87 -13.45 -7.61
N SER A 491 -8.77 -13.57 -6.28
CA SER A 491 -8.13 -14.68 -5.52
C SER A 491 -7.79 -14.29 -4.07
N GLY A 492 -8.24 -13.15 -3.57
CA GLY A 492 -7.85 -12.66 -2.24
C GLY A 492 -6.34 -12.52 -2.05
N GLY A 493 -5.63 -12.09 -3.10
CA GLY A 493 -4.15 -12.02 -3.13
C GLY A 493 -3.46 -13.39 -3.19
N GLY A 494 -4.00 -14.31 -3.99
CA GLY A 494 -3.44 -15.66 -4.18
C GLY A 494 -3.82 -16.67 -3.08
N ARG A 495 -4.83 -16.37 -2.26
CA ARG A 495 -5.28 -17.22 -1.13
C ARG A 495 -6.56 -18.00 -1.42
N LEU A 496 -7.39 -17.48 -2.32
CA LEU A 496 -8.67 -18.01 -2.77
C LEU A 496 -8.54 -18.44 -4.26
N MET A 497 -7.55 -19.28 -4.55
CA MET A 497 -7.23 -19.67 -5.93
C MET A 497 -8.29 -20.61 -6.52
N ARG A 498 -8.88 -21.48 -5.71
CA ARG A 498 -9.98 -22.35 -6.14
C ARG A 498 -11.25 -21.54 -6.42
N MET A 499 -11.50 -20.49 -5.63
CA MET A 499 -12.55 -19.50 -5.94
C MET A 499 -12.30 -18.83 -7.29
N ARG A 500 -11.10 -18.29 -7.52
CA ARG A 500 -10.72 -17.69 -8.81
C ARG A 500 -10.94 -18.66 -9.97
N GLU A 501 -10.40 -19.87 -9.89
CA GLU A 501 -10.50 -20.89 -10.94
C GLU A 501 -11.96 -21.16 -11.33
N ILE A 502 -12.83 -21.41 -10.33
CA ILE A 502 -14.26 -21.65 -10.51
C ILE A 502 -14.97 -20.44 -11.12
N LEU A 503 -14.63 -19.22 -10.67
CA LEU A 503 -15.22 -18.00 -11.22
C LEU A 503 -14.74 -17.74 -12.65
N GLN A 504 -13.54 -18.16 -13.04
CA GLN A 504 -13.03 -18.04 -14.41
C GLN A 504 -13.61 -19.10 -15.37
N GLU A 505 -14.36 -20.10 -14.89
CA GLU A 505 -15.10 -21.03 -15.75
C GLU A 505 -16.16 -20.27 -16.57
N ALA A 506 -16.19 -20.48 -17.90
CA ALA A 506 -17.06 -19.72 -18.80
C ALA A 506 -18.58 -19.90 -18.52
N ASP A 507 -18.96 -20.98 -17.84
CA ASP A 507 -20.33 -21.26 -17.44
C ASP A 507 -20.74 -20.63 -16.08
N SER A 508 -19.79 -20.06 -15.33
CA SER A 508 -20.03 -19.28 -14.10
C SER A 508 -20.58 -17.87 -14.37
N ARG A 509 -20.51 -17.38 -15.62
CA ARG A 509 -21.22 -16.17 -16.11
C ARG A 509 -21.05 -14.93 -15.20
N ASN A 510 -19.81 -14.62 -14.86
CA ASN A 510 -19.52 -13.49 -13.99
C ASN A 510 -20.06 -12.17 -14.54
N THR A 511 -20.66 -11.36 -13.67
CA THR A 511 -21.09 -9.99 -13.97
C THR A 511 -20.54 -9.05 -12.90
N LEU A 512 -19.73 -8.07 -13.32
CA LEU A 512 -19.27 -6.98 -12.47
C LEU A 512 -20.36 -5.92 -12.34
N HIS A 513 -20.70 -5.55 -11.10
CA HIS A 513 -21.65 -4.49 -10.81
C HIS A 513 -20.91 -3.24 -10.31
N LYS A 514 -21.28 -2.05 -10.81
CA LYS A 514 -20.80 -0.77 -10.29
C LYS A 514 -21.45 -0.43 -8.93
N VAL A 515 -21.32 -1.34 -7.97
CA VAL A 515 -21.86 -1.28 -6.61
C VAL A 515 -20.71 -1.59 -5.65
N GLN A 516 -20.16 -0.55 -5.02
CA GLN A 516 -19.12 -0.71 -4.01
C GLN A 516 -19.73 -1.18 -2.69
N THR A 517 -19.04 -2.09 -2.01
CA THR A 517 -19.56 -2.76 -0.80
C THR A 517 -19.79 -1.79 0.38
N ARG A 518 -18.88 -0.84 0.62
CA ARG A 518 -19.09 0.23 1.64
C ARG A 518 -20.26 1.16 1.26
N GLN A 519 -20.38 1.54 -0.01
CA GLN A 519 -21.47 2.39 -0.48
C GLN A 519 -22.83 1.69 -0.34
N ALA A 520 -22.94 0.39 -0.65
CA ALA A 520 -24.14 -0.38 -0.41
C ALA A 520 -24.53 -0.42 1.09
N LEU A 521 -23.55 -0.43 1.99
CA LEU A 521 -23.77 -0.36 3.43
C LEU A 521 -24.25 1.02 3.89
N ILE A 522 -23.68 2.10 3.35
CA ILE A 522 -24.17 3.48 3.58
C ILE A 522 -25.62 3.62 3.09
N GLU A 523 -25.92 3.21 1.86
CA GLU A 523 -27.27 3.22 1.26
C GLU A 523 -28.28 2.39 2.09
N TYR A 524 -27.84 1.26 2.65
CA TYR A 524 -28.66 0.43 3.53
C TYR A 524 -29.01 1.17 4.84
N PHE A 525 -28.03 1.76 5.52
CA PHE A 525 -28.27 2.55 6.73
C PHE A 525 -29.22 3.72 6.48
N MET A 526 -28.96 4.51 5.44
CA MET A 526 -29.76 5.70 5.11
C MET A 526 -31.23 5.38 4.81
N ARG A 527 -31.50 4.21 4.20
CA ARG A 527 -32.87 3.80 3.84
C ARG A 527 -33.63 3.13 4.99
N GLU A 528 -32.96 2.33 5.81
CA GLU A 528 -33.65 1.64 6.93
C GLU A 528 -33.89 2.58 8.13
N GLU A 529 -33.15 3.70 8.23
CA GLU A 529 -33.07 4.68 9.32
C GLU A 529 -32.61 4.09 10.67
N THR A 530 -33.23 2.99 11.10
CA THR A 530 -32.82 2.15 12.23
C THR A 530 -32.53 0.74 11.75
N VAL A 531 -31.25 0.36 11.80
CA VAL A 531 -30.75 -0.95 11.39
C VAL A 531 -30.96 -1.97 12.51
N GLU A 532 -31.89 -2.88 12.27
CA GLU A 532 -32.31 -3.94 13.19
C GLU A 532 -31.79 -5.33 12.75
N PRO A 533 -31.01 -6.05 13.57
CA PRO A 533 -30.44 -7.36 13.18
C PRO A 533 -31.47 -8.46 12.93
N SER A 534 -32.71 -8.28 13.38
CA SER A 534 -33.84 -9.17 13.07
C SER A 534 -34.19 -9.16 11.57
N ARG A 535 -33.84 -8.10 10.84
CA ARG A 535 -34.02 -7.93 9.39
C ARG A 535 -32.86 -8.48 8.56
N PHE A 536 -31.74 -8.85 9.17
CA PHE A 536 -30.58 -9.32 8.41
C PHE A 536 -30.88 -10.64 7.70
N VAL A 537 -30.25 -10.83 6.55
CA VAL A 537 -30.30 -12.08 5.81
C VAL A 537 -29.83 -13.22 6.72
N ARG A 538 -30.69 -14.22 6.88
CA ARG A 538 -30.38 -15.40 7.68
C ARG A 538 -29.56 -16.36 6.83
N ALA A 539 -28.43 -16.83 7.36
CA ALA A 539 -27.97 -18.16 6.99
C ALA A 539 -28.96 -19.16 7.62
N GLY A 540 -29.38 -20.17 6.85
CA GLY A 540 -30.29 -21.20 7.36
C GLY A 540 -29.71 -21.83 8.63
N SER A 541 -30.52 -21.89 9.70
CA SER A 541 -30.07 -22.36 11.00
C SER A 541 -29.52 -23.77 10.90
N VAL A 542 -28.26 -23.97 11.27
CA VAL A 542 -27.69 -25.31 11.45
C VAL A 542 -28.56 -26.03 12.47
N LEU A 543 -29.21 -27.12 12.03
CA LEU A 543 -30.07 -27.90 12.91
C LEU A 543 -29.22 -28.47 14.06
N PRO A 544 -29.65 -28.32 15.33
CA PRO A 544 -28.92 -28.90 16.46
C PRO A 544 -29.01 -30.43 16.39
N GLY A 545 -27.96 -31.07 15.86
CA GLY A 545 -27.95 -32.51 15.64
C GLY A 545 -26.83 -33.06 14.76
N THR A 546 -26.11 -32.23 13.99
CA THR A 546 -24.92 -32.66 13.23
C THR A 546 -23.64 -32.10 13.88
N VAL A 547 -23.10 -32.93 14.78
CA VAL A 547 -21.79 -32.93 15.47
C VAL A 547 -20.66 -32.24 14.69
N LEU A 548 -19.68 -31.53 15.26
CA LEU A 548 -19.41 -30.76 16.51
C LEU A 548 -17.98 -30.17 16.31
N VAL A 549 -17.57 -29.21 17.17
CA VAL A 549 -16.27 -28.49 17.21
C VAL A 549 -15.06 -29.18 16.56
#